data_AF-A0A658NKG4-F1
#
_entry.id   AF-A0A658NKG4-F1
#
_cell.length_a   1.000
_cell.length_b   1.000
_cell.length_c   1.000
_cell.angle_alpha   90.00
_cell.angle_beta   90.00
_cell.angle_gamma   90.00
#
_symmetry.space_group_name_H-M   'P 1'
#
loop_
_entity.id
_entity.type
_entity.pdbx_description
1 polymer ?
#
loop_
_entity_poly.entity_id
_entity_poly.type
_entity_poly.pdbx_seq_one_letter_code
_entity_poly.pdbx_strand_id
1 'polypeptide(L)' 'ADWPVTDIVGLWKYLAKHGNQLGGLSSPRFLRMVGKATFIPTDDMAAALIAQKVIDIPPTSQRDLALVQQAFNQWHA' A
#
# COMPACT_ATOMS: atom_id res chain seq x y z
N ALA A 1 0.69 -1.01 -17.33
CA ALA A 1 -0.68 -0.61 -16.95
C ALA A 1 -0.62 0.75 -16.32
N ASP A 2 -1.45 1.67 -16.80
CA ASP A 2 -1.37 3.11 -16.50
C ASP A 2 -2.04 3.48 -15.17
N TRP A 3 -2.17 2.52 -14.26
CA TRP A 3 -2.70 2.77 -12.93
C TRP A 3 -1.80 3.77 -12.21
N PRO A 4 -2.32 4.87 -11.64
CA PRO A 4 -1.49 5.87 -11.00
C PRO A 4 -0.78 5.29 -9.77
N VAL A 5 0.54 5.53 -9.66
CA VAL A 5 1.33 5.18 -8.45
C VAL A 5 0.78 5.85 -7.19
N THR A 6 0.09 6.98 -7.37
CA THR A 6 -0.55 7.73 -6.29
C THR A 6 -1.82 7.10 -5.72
N ASP A 7 -2.33 6.02 -6.33
CA ASP A 7 -3.48 5.23 -5.86
C ASP A 7 -3.19 3.72 -5.94
N ILE A 8 -2.05 3.28 -5.39
CA ILE A 8 -1.69 1.85 -5.41
C ILE A 8 -2.59 1.02 -4.50
N VAL A 9 -3.09 1.60 -3.41
CA VAL A 9 -4.09 0.95 -2.55
C VAL A 9 -5.39 0.66 -3.32
N GLY A 10 -5.81 1.55 -4.22
CA GLY A 10 -6.92 1.31 -5.13
C GLY A 10 -6.67 0.11 -6.04
N LEU A 11 -5.45 -0.04 -6.57
CA LEU A 11 -5.06 -1.20 -7.37
C LEU A 11 -5.12 -2.50 -6.54
N TRP A 12 -4.72 -2.48 -5.27
CA TRP A 12 -4.83 -3.66 -4.41
C TRP A 12 -6.28 -4.09 -4.22
N LYS A 13 -7.20 -3.14 -4.02
CA LYS A 13 -8.63 -3.43 -3.90
C LYS A 13 -9.19 -4.02 -5.19
N TYR A 14 -8.78 -3.48 -6.33
CA TYR A 14 -9.17 -4.01 -7.63
C TYR A 14 -8.68 -5.45 -7.82
N LEU A 15 -7.40 -5.72 -7.54
CA LEU A 15 -6.81 -7.05 -7.63
C LEU A 15 -7.44 -8.04 -6.64
N ALA A 16 -7.75 -7.61 -5.41
CA ALA A 16 -8.43 -8.46 -4.43
C ALA A 16 -9.86 -8.82 -4.86
N LYS A 17 -10.55 -7.93 -5.58
CA LYS A 17 -11.92 -8.15 -6.08
C LYS A 17 -11.98 -8.98 -7.37
N HIS A 18 -11.01 -8.80 -8.26
CA HIS A 18 -11.04 -9.37 -9.61
C HIS A 18 -10.01 -10.48 -9.85
N GLY A 19 -9.01 -10.60 -8.99
CA GLY A 19 -7.98 -11.63 -9.06
C GLY A 19 -8.28 -12.84 -8.20
N ASN A 20 -7.73 -13.99 -8.60
CA ASN A 20 -7.77 -15.20 -7.78
C ASN A 20 -6.58 -15.23 -6.81
N GLN A 21 -6.83 -15.42 -5.51
CA GLN A 21 -5.81 -15.45 -4.45
C GLN A 21 -4.95 -14.16 -4.32
N LEU A 22 -5.44 -13.01 -4.80
CA LEU A 22 -4.77 -11.71 -4.67
C LEU A 22 -5.29 -10.87 -3.50
N GLY A 23 -5.88 -11.49 -2.47
CA GLY A 23 -6.29 -10.79 -1.26
C GLY A 23 -5.12 -10.41 -0.33
N GLY A 24 -5.34 -9.45 0.56
CA GLY A 24 -4.38 -9.07 1.60
C GLY A 24 -2.99 -8.72 1.05
N LEU A 25 -1.95 -9.31 1.64
CA LEU A 25 -0.55 -9.08 1.25
C LEU A 25 -0.16 -9.68 -0.11
N SER A 26 -0.98 -10.56 -0.69
CA SER A 26 -0.70 -11.14 -2.01
C SER A 26 -0.71 -10.07 -3.11
N SER A 27 -1.63 -9.11 -3.05
CA SER A 27 -1.68 -7.98 -3.99
C SER A 27 -0.38 -7.16 -4.04
N PRO A 28 0.07 -6.53 -2.94
CA PRO A 28 1.30 -5.73 -2.97
C PRO A 28 2.56 -6.56 -3.26
N ARG A 29 2.63 -7.82 -2.82
CA ARG A 29 3.76 -8.71 -3.17
C ARG A 29 3.78 -9.03 -4.66
N PHE A 30 2.63 -9.35 -5.25
CA PHE A 30 2.49 -9.56 -6.69
C PHE A 30 2.94 -8.33 -7.48
N LEU A 31 2.49 -7.15 -7.09
CA LEU A 31 2.87 -5.90 -7.73
C LEU A 31 4.40 -5.66 -7.71
N ARG A 32 5.08 -5.99 -6.61
CA ARG A 32 6.55 -5.98 -6.56
C ARG A 32 7.18 -6.96 -7.56
N MET A 33 6.65 -8.17 -7.66
CA MET A 33 7.17 -9.18 -8.59
C MET A 33 7.05 -8.75 -10.05
N VAL A 34 5.98 -8.05 -10.42
CA VAL A 34 5.76 -7.55 -11.79
C VAL A 34 6.33 -6.15 -12.04
N GLY A 35 7.15 -5.63 -11.12
CA GLY A 35 7.83 -4.35 -11.27
C GLY A 35 6.95 -3.10 -11.10
N LYS A 36 5.74 -3.24 -10.55
CA LYS A 36 4.89 -2.10 -10.21
C LYS A 36 5.28 -1.56 -8.82
N ALA A 37 5.63 -0.29 -8.75
CA ALA A 37 5.92 0.40 -7.49
C ALA A 37 4.73 0.31 -6.52
N THR A 38 4.99 -0.14 -5.30
CA THR A 38 4.02 -0.31 -4.22
C THR A 38 4.74 -0.40 -2.88
N PHE A 39 4.13 0.06 -1.79
CA PHE A 39 4.60 -0.29 -0.44
C PHE A 39 4.06 -1.67 -0.03
N ILE A 40 4.64 -2.27 1.01
CA ILE A 40 4.13 -3.48 1.66
C ILE A 40 3.93 -3.12 3.13
N PRO A 41 2.71 -3.25 3.69
CA PRO A 41 2.43 -2.91 5.09
C PRO A 41 2.92 -4.03 6.01
N THR A 42 4.24 -4.14 6.16
CA THR A 42 4.88 -5.01 7.15
C THR A 42 4.92 -4.34 8.52
N ASP A 43 5.18 -5.12 9.58
CA ASP A 43 5.30 -4.59 10.94
C ASP A 43 6.43 -3.56 11.04
N ASP A 44 7.59 -3.81 10.42
CA ASP A 44 8.71 -2.86 10.41
C ASP A 44 8.36 -1.55 9.69
N MET A 45 7.64 -1.65 8.57
CA MET A 45 7.18 -0.49 7.82
C MET A 45 6.20 0.33 8.67
N ALA A 46 5.25 -0.32 9.33
CA ALA A 46 4.32 0.34 10.24
C ALA A 46 5.06 1.00 11.41
N ALA A 47 5.98 0.29 12.06
CA ALA A 47 6.78 0.81 13.16
C ALA A 47 7.60 2.04 12.76
N ALA A 48 8.22 2.02 11.58
CA ALA A 48 8.97 3.16 11.05
C ALA A 48 8.07 4.38 10.81
N LEU A 49 6.87 4.18 10.26
CA LEU A 49 5.91 5.27 10.04
C LEU A 49 5.35 5.83 11.34
N ILE A 50 5.09 4.98 12.33
CA ILE A 50 4.64 5.39 13.66
C ILE A 50 5.72 6.20 14.36
N ALA A 51 6.98 5.76 14.31
CA ALA A 51 8.11 6.50 14.87
C ALA A 51 8.27 7.90 14.26
N GLN A 52 7.93 8.04 12.97
CA GLN A 52 7.92 9.32 12.26
C GLN A 52 6.61 10.11 12.41
N LYS A 53 5.65 9.62 13.19
CA LYS A 53 4.32 10.23 13.39
C LYS A 53 3.52 10.42 12.10
N VAL A 54 3.73 9.54 11.12
CA VAL A 54 2.97 9.52 9.87
C VAL A 54 1.61 8.84 10.06
N ILE A 55 1.59 7.78 10.87
CA ILE A 55 0.37 7.05 11.29
C ILE A 55 0.45 6.74 12.77
N ASP A 56 -0.69 6.48 13.42
CA ASP A 56 -0.74 6.20 14.87
C ASP A 56 -0.70 4.70 15.20
N ILE A 57 -1.18 3.86 14.27
CA ILE A 57 -1.32 2.40 14.44
C ILE A 57 -0.97 1.67 13.13
N PRO A 58 -0.67 0.36 13.18
CA PRO A 58 -0.47 -0.44 11.98
C PRO A 58 -1.65 -0.30 10.99
N PRO A 59 -1.39 -0.03 9.70
CA PRO A 59 -2.42 0.41 8.77
C PRO A 59 -3.24 -0.78 8.26
N THR A 60 -4.30 -1.12 9.00
CA THR A 60 -5.22 -2.22 8.67
C THR A 60 -6.55 -1.73 8.09
N SER A 61 -6.95 -0.50 8.43
CA SER A 61 -8.18 0.10 7.91
C SER A 61 -7.95 0.80 6.56
N GLN A 62 -9.02 1.02 5.81
CA GLN A 62 -8.94 1.78 4.54
C GLN A 62 -8.46 3.22 4.77
N ARG A 63 -8.84 3.82 5.90
CA ARG A 63 -8.42 5.18 6.27
C ARG A 63 -6.92 5.23 6.50
N ASP A 64 -6.37 4.28 7.25
CA ASP A 64 -4.95 4.29 7.60
C ASP A 64 -4.08 3.97 6.38
N LEU A 65 -4.54 3.05 5.51
CA LEU A 65 -3.90 2.81 4.21
C LEU A 65 -3.88 4.05 3.32
N ALA A 66 -4.92 4.91 3.39
CA ALA A 66 -4.95 6.16 2.66
C ALA A 66 -3.94 7.19 3.21
N LEU A 67 -3.76 7.25 4.54
CA LEU A 67 -2.72 8.09 5.17
C LEU A 67 -1.32 7.64 4.72
N VAL A 68 -1.07 6.34 4.70
CA VAL A 68 0.18 5.79 4.18
C VAL A 68 0.37 6.17 2.71
N GLN A 69 -0.64 5.95 1.85
CA GLN A 69 -0.58 6.34 0.44
C GLN A 69 -0.24 7.82 0.29
N GLN A 70 -0.86 8.70 1.08
CA GLN A 70 -0.58 10.13 1.05
C GLN A 70 0.88 10.44 1.39
N ALA A 71 1.44 9.80 2.42
CA ALA A 71 2.85 9.98 2.77
C ALA A 71 3.79 9.55 1.64
N PHE A 72 3.55 8.38 1.03
CA PHE A 72 4.32 7.93 -0.12
C PHE A 72 4.16 8.85 -1.34
N ASN A 73 2.97 9.40 -1.56
CA ASN A 73 2.73 10.36 -2.64
C ASN A 73 3.54 11.63 -2.44
N GLN A 74 3.62 12.11 -1.19
CA GLN A 74 4.41 13.29 -0.84
C GLN A 74 5.91 13.05 -1.06
N TRP A 75 6.42 11.87 -0.75
CA TRP A 75 7.85 11.54 -0.95
C TRP A 75 8.22 11.22 -2.40
N HIS A 76 7.24 10.84 -3.21
CA HIS A 76 7.44 10.59 -4.63
C HIS A 76 7.53 11.88 -5.45
N ALA A 77 6.94 12.98 -4.97
CA ALA A 77 6.98 14.29 -5.62
C ALA A 77 8.41 14.86 -5.66
#